data_AF-A0A535JYJ4-F1
#
_entry.id   AF-A0A535JYJ4-F1
#
_cell.length_a   1.000
_cell.length_b   1.000
_cell.length_c   1.000
_cell.angle_alpha   90.00
_cell.angle_beta   90.00
_cell.angle_gamma   90.00
#
_symmetry.space_group_name_H-M   'P 1'
#
loop_
_entity.id
_entity.type
_entity.pdbx_description
1 polymer ?
#
loop_
_entity_poly.entity_id
_entity_poly.type
_entity_poly.pdbx_seq_one_letter_code
_entity_poly.pdbx_strand_id
1 'polypeptide(L)'
;LVVWGVVRSPYGLALIGVRENERRMRALGYDTARLRLSAFVLAGTIAGIAGALSAYSTRFVSAQDAGLGNSVRAFVTVLVGGAGTLGGPVVGSALVSLIERIVPSLLPPDLRISEAILGLVFIAFVLFARQGMVGLGTHAWLRVRRR
;
A
#
# COMPACT_ATOMS: atom_id res chain seq x y z
N LEU A 1 -10.03 8.00 8.28
CA LEU A 1 -10.67 7.83 9.61
C LEU A 1 -11.39 6.48 9.74
N VAL A 2 -12.27 6.11 8.81
CA VAL A 2 -13.00 4.81 8.85
C VAL A 2 -12.06 3.61 8.99
N VAL A 3 -11.03 3.50 8.13
CA VAL A 3 -10.05 2.39 8.18
C VAL A 3 -9.31 2.34 9.52
N TRP A 4 -9.03 3.50 10.12
CA TRP A 4 -8.37 3.59 11.41
C TRP A 4 -9.23 3.06 12.56
N GLY A 5 -10.54 3.33 12.52
CA GLY A 5 -11.51 2.74 13.45
C GLY A 5 -11.61 1.22 13.31
N VAL A 6 -11.65 0.71 12.07
CA VAL A 6 -11.71 -0.74 11.79
C VAL A 6 -10.48 -1.45 12.35
N VAL A 7 -9.27 -0.91 12.14
CA VAL A 7 -8.03 -1.54 12.62
C VAL A 7 -7.94 -1.60 14.15
N ARG A 8 -8.46 -0.59 14.87
CA ARG A 8 -8.47 -0.57 16.35
C ARG A 8 -9.61 -1.36 16.97
N SER A 9 -10.59 -1.79 16.19
CA SER A 9 -11.72 -2.58 16.67
C SER A 9 -11.31 -4.03 16.99
N PRO A 10 -12.13 -4.79 17.75
CA PRO A 10 -11.90 -6.22 17.97
C PRO A 10 -11.79 -7.03 16.67
N TYR A 11 -12.43 -6.57 15.59
CA TYR A 11 -12.29 -7.17 14.26
C TYR A 11 -10.87 -7.06 13.70
N GLY A 12 -10.21 -5.89 13.87
CA GLY A 12 -8.82 -5.69 13.48
C GLY A 12 -7.85 -6.56 14.29
N LEU A 13 -8.10 -6.72 15.60
CA LEU A 13 -7.31 -7.61 16.46
C LEU A 13 -7.47 -9.09 16.06
N ALA A 14 -8.68 -9.52 15.71
CA ALA A 14 -8.92 -10.87 15.21
C ALA A 14 -8.16 -11.13 13.90
N LEU A 15 -8.12 -10.15 12.98
CA LEU A 15 -7.34 -10.24 11.74
C LEU A 15 -5.83 -10.37 12.00
N ILE A 16 -5.29 -9.62 12.97
CA ILE A 16 -3.89 -9.74 13.38
C ILE A 16 -3.62 -11.15 13.94
N GLY A 17 -4.51 -11.67 14.77
CA GLY A 17 -4.41 -13.04 15.28
C GLY A 17 -4.44 -14.10 14.17
N VAL A 18 -5.29 -13.91 13.15
CA VAL A 18 -5.36 -14.81 11.98
C VAL A 18 -4.08 -14.75 11.15
N ARG A 19 -3.42 -13.59 11.09
CA ARG A 19 -2.13 -13.41 10.41
C ARG A 19 -0.97 -14.10 11.16
N GLU A 20 -0.98 -14.11 12.48
CA GLU A 20 0.05 -14.79 13.28
C GLU A 20 -0.11 -16.31 13.28
N ASN A 21 -1.30 -16.81 13.60
CA ASN A 21 -1.55 -18.24 13.63
C ASN A 21 -3.03 -18.56 13.36
N GLU A 22 -3.32 -18.86 12.10
CA GLU A 22 -4.66 -19.23 11.66
C GLU A 22 -5.21 -20.47 12.38
N ARG A 23 -4.37 -21.48 12.64
CA ARG A 23 -4.80 -22.72 13.32
C ARG A 23 -5.27 -22.41 14.74
N ARG A 24 -4.55 -21.53 15.46
CA ARG A 24 -4.91 -21.09 16.82
C ARG A 24 -6.22 -20.32 16.82
N MET A 25 -6.44 -19.43 15.85
CA MET A 25 -7.69 -18.67 15.76
C MET A 25 -8.90 -19.57 15.47
N ARG A 26 -8.74 -20.58 14.60
CA ARG A 26 -9.79 -21.58 14.36
C ARG A 26 -10.12 -22.39 15.62
N ALA A 27 -9.11 -22.77 16.40
CA ALA A 27 -9.30 -23.47 17.67
C ALA A 27 -10.06 -22.63 18.72
N LEU A 28 -9.94 -21.29 18.67
CA LEU A 28 -10.69 -20.36 19.51
C LEU A 28 -12.13 -20.11 19.01
N GLY A 29 -12.57 -20.79 17.95
CA GLY A 29 -13.93 -20.68 17.41
C GLY A 29 -14.11 -19.58 16.36
N TYR A 30 -13.05 -18.92 15.89
CA TYR A 30 -13.15 -17.96 14.80
C TYR A 30 -13.22 -18.67 13.43
N ASP A 31 -14.18 -18.27 12.61
CA ASP A 31 -14.20 -18.63 11.19
C ASP A 31 -13.21 -17.74 10.43
N THR A 32 -11.99 -18.24 10.25
CA THR A 32 -10.89 -17.51 9.60
C THR A 32 -11.14 -17.25 8.12
N ALA A 33 -11.94 -18.11 7.45
CA ALA A 33 -12.30 -17.93 6.06
C ALA A 33 -13.26 -16.75 5.89
N ARG A 34 -14.32 -16.69 6.70
CA ARG A 34 -15.25 -15.55 6.70
C ARG A 34 -14.56 -14.24 7.07
N LEU A 35 -13.67 -14.27 8.07
CA LEU A 35 -12.93 -13.08 8.50
C LEU A 35 -12.03 -12.51 7.39
N ARG A 36 -11.35 -13.38 6.63
CA ARG A 36 -10.54 -12.98 5.47
C ARG A 36 -11.39 -12.50 4.31
N LEU A 37 -12.51 -13.19 4.03
CA LEU A 37 -13.43 -12.78 2.98
C LEU A 37 -14.00 -11.39 3.27
N SER A 38 -14.44 -11.13 4.50
CA SER A 38 -14.96 -9.81 4.87
C SER A 38 -13.88 -8.73 4.79
N ALA A 39 -12.62 -9.05 5.13
CA ALA A 39 -11.50 -8.13 4.98
C ALA A 39 -11.22 -7.82 3.51
N PHE A 40 -11.28 -8.85 2.64
CA PHE A 40 -11.14 -8.70 1.20
C PHE A 40 -12.25 -7.83 0.60
N VAL A 41 -13.51 -8.09 0.98
CA VAL A 41 -14.66 -7.28 0.54
C VAL A 41 -14.49 -5.83 0.99
N LEU A 42 -14.13 -5.58 2.25
CA LEU A 42 -13.88 -4.22 2.75
C LEU A 42 -12.77 -3.50 1.98
N ALA A 43 -11.65 -4.17 1.73
CA ALA A 43 -10.55 -3.63 0.95
C ALA A 43 -10.97 -3.34 -0.50
N GLY A 44 -11.70 -4.28 -1.13
CA GLY A 44 -12.24 -4.14 -2.47
C GLY A 44 -13.23 -2.99 -2.61
N THR A 45 -14.13 -2.80 -1.62
CA THR A 45 -15.06 -1.67 -1.60
C THR A 45 -14.33 -0.34 -1.53
N ILE A 46 -13.32 -0.22 -0.68
CA ILE A 46 -12.52 1.02 -0.56
C ILE A 46 -11.74 1.28 -1.86
N ALA A 47 -11.11 0.25 -2.44
CA ALA A 47 -10.40 0.35 -3.71
C ALA A 47 -11.33 0.71 -4.87
N GLY A 48 -12.54 0.14 -4.90
CA GLY A 48 -13.56 0.43 -5.91
C GLY A 48 -14.06 1.87 -5.82
N ILE A 49 -14.32 2.39 -4.61
CA ILE A 49 -14.67 3.80 -4.40
C ILE A 49 -13.54 4.72 -4.87
N ALA A 50 -12.29 4.38 -4.53
CA ALA A 50 -11.13 5.16 -4.99
C ALA A 50 -10.99 5.14 -6.52
N GLY A 51 -11.22 3.99 -7.16
CA GLY A 51 -11.21 3.85 -8.62
C GLY A 51 -12.32 4.66 -9.29
N ALA A 52 -13.54 4.61 -8.78
CA ALA A 52 -14.67 5.40 -9.28
C ALA A 52 -14.40 6.90 -9.16
N LEU A 53 -13.84 7.35 -8.04
CA LEU A 53 -13.43 8.74 -7.84
C LEU A 53 -12.32 9.16 -8.80
N SER A 54 -11.35 8.28 -9.06
CA SER A 54 -10.28 8.53 -10.03
C SER A 54 -10.84 8.66 -11.45
N ALA A 55 -11.73 7.76 -11.87
CA ALA A 55 -12.35 7.82 -13.19
C ALA A 55 -13.15 9.11 -13.38
N TYR A 56 -13.87 9.54 -12.33
CA TYR A 56 -14.57 10.82 -12.33
C TYR A 56 -13.61 12.02 -12.46
N SER A 57 -12.47 11.98 -11.77
CA SER A 57 -11.45 13.04 -11.82
C SER A 57 -10.78 13.14 -13.20
N THR A 58 -10.43 12.01 -13.81
CA THR A 58 -9.66 11.98 -15.07
C THR A 58 -10.56 12.25 -16.30
N ARG A 59 -11.89 12.07 -16.20
CA ARG A 59 -12.90 12.26 -17.27
C ARG A 59 -12.69 11.43 -18.54
N PHE A 60 -11.61 10.66 -18.61
CA PHE A 60 -11.23 9.78 -19.70
C PHE A 60 -10.54 8.56 -19.08
N VAL A 61 -10.90 7.37 -19.57
CA VAL A 61 -10.33 6.09 -19.14
C VAL A 61 -9.98 5.29 -20.39
N SER A 62 -8.77 4.77 -20.42
CA SER A 62 -8.22 3.99 -21.53
C SER A 62 -7.92 2.55 -21.10
N ALA A 63 -7.72 1.65 -22.07
CA ALA A 63 -7.34 0.26 -21.78
C ALA A 63 -5.99 0.15 -21.04
N GLN A 64 -5.12 1.16 -21.16
CA GLN A 64 -3.85 1.22 -20.43
C GLN A 64 -4.05 1.44 -18.92
N ASP A 65 -5.13 2.12 -18.52
CA ASP A 65 -5.43 2.37 -17.10
C ASP A 65 -5.82 1.09 -16.35
N ALA A 66 -6.34 0.09 -17.07
CA ALA A 66 -6.63 -1.25 -16.56
C ALA A 66 -5.43 -2.21 -16.66
N GLY A 67 -4.29 -1.74 -17.19
CA GLY A 67 -3.07 -2.53 -17.31
C GLY A 67 -2.37 -2.78 -15.98
N LEU A 68 -1.41 -3.72 -15.98
CA LEU A 68 -0.63 -4.10 -14.79
C LEU A 68 0.15 -2.93 -14.17
N GLY A 69 0.51 -1.92 -14.97
CA GLY A 69 1.28 -0.76 -14.52
C GLY A 69 0.63 -0.05 -13.32
N ASN A 70 -0.69 0.17 -13.33
CA ASN A 70 -1.39 0.82 -12.22
C ASN A 70 -1.43 -0.05 -10.96
N SER A 71 -1.60 -1.37 -11.10
CA SER A 71 -1.55 -2.30 -9.95
C SER A 71 -0.16 -2.33 -9.32
N VAL A 72 0.89 -2.39 -10.15
CA VAL A 72 2.29 -2.35 -9.68
C VAL A 72 2.56 -1.03 -8.97
N ARG A 73 2.19 0.11 -9.57
CA ARG A 73 2.37 1.44 -8.99
C ARG A 73 1.68 1.56 -7.63
N ALA A 74 0.42 1.13 -7.51
CA ALA A 74 -0.29 1.12 -6.23
C ALA A 74 0.41 0.25 -5.18
N PHE A 75 0.91 -0.93 -5.57
CA PHE A 75 1.69 -1.80 -4.69
C PHE A 75 2.99 -1.13 -4.24
N VAL A 76 3.72 -0.48 -5.16
CA VAL A 76 4.95 0.27 -4.85
C VAL A 76 4.67 1.37 -3.84
N THR A 77 3.64 2.19 -4.08
CA THR A 77 3.26 3.29 -3.18
C THR A 77 3.02 2.81 -1.75
N VAL A 78 2.32 1.68 -1.58
CA VAL A 78 2.05 1.08 -0.27
C VAL A 78 3.33 0.53 0.36
N LEU A 79 4.18 -0.12 -0.43
CA LEU A 79 5.42 -0.72 0.05
C LEU A 79 6.44 0.34 0.48
N VAL A 80 6.60 1.40 -0.32
CA VAL A 80 7.45 2.57 -0.07
C VAL A 80 7.06 3.24 1.24
N GLY A 81 5.76 3.46 1.41
CA GLY A 81 5.18 4.01 2.61
C GLY A 81 5.33 3.10 3.84
N GLY A 82 5.28 1.79 3.64
CA GLY A 82 5.33 0.77 4.68
C GLY A 82 3.98 0.08 4.86
N ALA A 83 3.90 -1.18 4.40
CA ALA A 83 2.69 -2.00 4.38
C ALA A 83 2.10 -2.33 5.78
N GLY A 84 2.85 -2.09 6.85
CA GLY A 84 2.44 -2.36 8.23
C GLY A 84 1.74 -1.18 8.93
N THR A 85 1.62 -0.02 8.29
CA THR A 85 1.09 1.19 8.93
C THR A 85 -0.01 1.84 8.09
N LEU A 86 -1.01 2.42 8.76
CA LEU A 86 -2.09 3.14 8.07
C LEU A 86 -1.61 4.47 7.46
N GLY A 87 -0.60 5.10 8.05
CA GLY A 87 -0.02 6.35 7.54
C GLY A 87 1.02 6.15 6.43
N GLY A 88 1.58 4.94 6.32
CA GLY A 88 2.59 4.58 5.32
C GLY A 88 2.16 4.94 3.90
N PRO A 89 1.04 4.40 3.38
CA PRO A 89 0.58 4.66 2.02
C PRO A 89 0.40 6.15 1.70
N VAL A 90 0.02 6.99 2.67
CA VAL A 90 -0.12 8.44 2.47
C VAL A 90 1.24 9.06 2.19
N VAL A 91 2.24 8.78 3.03
CA VAL A 91 3.61 9.28 2.85
C VAL A 91 4.25 8.70 1.58
N GLY A 92 4.04 7.40 1.34
CA GLY A 92 4.50 6.72 0.14
C GLY A 92 3.91 7.33 -1.13
N SER A 93 2.63 7.74 -1.11
CA SER A 93 1.99 8.36 -2.28
C SER A 93 2.59 9.72 -2.61
N ALA A 94 2.91 10.53 -1.61
CA ALA A 94 3.55 11.82 -1.81
C ALA A 94 4.97 11.65 -2.40
N LEU A 95 5.75 10.71 -1.87
CA LEU A 95 7.11 10.43 -2.34
C LEU A 95 7.13 9.85 -3.74
N VAL A 96 6.34 8.80 -4.00
CA VAL A 96 6.26 8.19 -5.34
C VAL A 96 5.78 9.19 -6.37
N SER A 97 4.75 9.98 -6.05
CA SER A 97 4.25 11.03 -6.96
C SER A 97 5.30 12.12 -7.22
N LEU A 98 6.15 12.44 -6.24
CA LEU A 98 7.23 13.41 -6.40
C LEU A 98 8.33 12.86 -7.31
N ILE A 99 8.74 11.60 -7.10
CA ILE A 99 9.72 10.91 -7.93
C ILE A 99 9.23 10.83 -9.37
N GLU A 100 7.97 10.45 -9.58
CA GLU A 100 7.36 10.36 -10.92
C GLU A 100 7.24 11.71 -11.62
N ARG A 101 7.18 12.82 -10.89
CA ARG A 101 7.18 14.16 -11.47
C ARG A 101 8.59 14.65 -11.80
N ILE A 102 9.56 14.39 -10.94
CA ILE A 102 10.93 14.91 -11.07
C ILE A 102 11.76 14.08 -12.05
N VAL A 103 11.69 12.74 -12.00
CA VAL A 103 12.55 11.87 -12.82
C VAL A 103 12.38 12.10 -14.32
N PRO A 104 11.14 12.21 -14.87
CA PRO A 104 10.96 12.50 -16.30
C PRO A 104 11.43 13.91 -16.70
N SER A 105 11.45 14.88 -15.77
CA SER A 105 11.91 16.25 -16.06
C SER A 105 13.42 16.36 -16.26
N LEU A 106 14.18 15.34 -15.87
CA LEU A 106 15.64 15.30 -15.95
C LEU A 106 16.15 14.35 -17.06
N LEU A 107 15.25 13.63 -17.75
CA LEU A 107 15.60 12.65 -18.78
C LEU A 107 15.14 13.09 -20.18
N PRO A 108 15.88 12.75 -21.26
CA PRO A 108 15.50 13.09 -22.64
C PRO A 108 14.18 12.44 -23.09
N PRO A 109 13.38 13.10 -23.95
CA PRO A 109 12.03 12.67 -24.34
C PRO A 109 11.95 11.37 -25.18
N ASP A 110 13.07 10.87 -25.71
CA ASP A 110 13.09 9.69 -26.61
C ASP A 110 13.01 8.35 -25.87
N LEU A 111 13.25 8.31 -24.56
CA LEU A 111 13.07 7.10 -23.76
C LEU A 111 11.61 6.96 -23.33
N ARG A 112 10.78 6.38 -24.19
CA ARG A 112 9.47 5.74 -23.84
C ARG A 112 9.65 4.49 -22.95
N ILE A 113 10.66 4.51 -22.08
CA ILE A 113 11.05 3.50 -21.08
C ILE A 113 10.39 3.86 -19.72
N SER A 114 9.36 4.68 -19.71
CA SER A 114 8.70 5.18 -18.48
C SER A 114 8.25 4.06 -17.54
N GLU A 115 7.77 2.93 -18.08
CA GLU A 115 7.40 1.75 -17.27
C GLU A 115 8.61 0.97 -16.75
N ALA A 116 9.67 0.84 -17.55
CA ALA A 116 10.88 0.11 -17.17
C ALA A 116 11.77 0.91 -16.20
N ILE A 117 11.79 2.24 -16.29
CA ILE A 117 12.43 3.12 -15.30
C ILE A 117 11.68 3.05 -13.98
N LEU A 118 10.34 3.06 -14.00
CA LEU A 118 9.55 2.85 -12.79
C LEU A 118 9.83 1.48 -12.17
N GLY A 119 9.95 0.44 -13.00
CA GLY A 119 10.38 -0.90 -12.58
C GLY A 119 11.80 -0.95 -12.00
N LEU A 120 12.75 -0.20 -12.56
CA LEU A 120 14.13 -0.13 -12.08
C LEU A 120 14.24 0.65 -10.77
N VAL A 121 13.55 1.78 -10.66
CA VAL A 121 13.41 2.55 -9.42
C VAL A 121 12.71 1.70 -8.37
N PHE A 122 11.72 0.89 -8.74
CA PHE A 122 11.08 -0.09 -7.85
C PHE A 122 12.07 -1.14 -7.35
N ILE A 123 12.85 -1.77 -8.23
CA ILE A 123 13.86 -2.76 -7.85
C ILE A 123 14.89 -2.12 -6.89
N ALA A 124 15.40 -0.93 -7.22
CA ALA A 124 16.30 -0.19 -6.35
C ALA A 124 15.64 0.08 -4.98
N PHE A 125 14.40 0.58 -4.97
CA PHE A 125 13.69 0.88 -3.73
C PHE A 125 13.44 -0.37 -2.88
N VAL A 126 13.02 -1.49 -3.48
CA VAL A 126 12.81 -2.76 -2.75
C VAL A 126 14.11 -3.29 -2.16
N LEU A 127 15.23 -3.14 -2.89
CA LEU A 127 16.55 -3.56 -2.41
C LEU A 127 17.03 -2.69 -1.24
N PHE A 128 16.83 -1.37 -1.32
CA PHE A 128 17.33 -0.42 -0.31
C PHE A 128 16.37 -0.19 0.87
N ALA A 129 15.05 -0.33 0.67
CA ALA A 129 14.02 -0.02 1.65
C ALA A 129 13.29 -1.28 2.18
N ARG A 130 14.06 -2.31 2.58
CA ARG A 130 13.56 -3.58 3.15
C ARG A 130 12.61 -3.46 4.37
N GLN A 131 12.40 -2.26 4.92
CA GLN A 131 11.54 -2.01 6.09
C GLN A 131 10.45 -0.92 5.88
N GLY A 132 10.42 -0.22 4.74
CA GLY A 132 9.55 0.95 4.52
C GLY A 132 9.92 2.16 5.39
N MET A 133 9.73 3.39 4.89
CA MET A 133 10.18 4.61 5.60
C MET A 133 9.50 4.81 6.95
N VAL A 134 8.23 4.40 7.09
CA VAL A 134 7.50 4.51 8.36
C VAL A 134 7.89 3.39 9.34
N GLY A 135 8.35 2.23 8.86
CA GLY A 135 8.89 1.16 9.72
C GLY A 135 10.17 1.59 10.43
N LEU A 136 11.05 2.33 9.74
CA LEU A 136 12.27 2.92 10.31
C LEU A 136 11.97 3.99 11.36
N GLY A 137 10.99 4.88 11.09
CA GLY A 137 10.58 5.92 12.04
C GLY A 137 9.96 5.37 13.32
N THR A 138 9.13 4.32 13.22
CA THR A 138 8.46 3.72 14.38
C THR A 138 9.45 2.97 15.29
N HIS A 139 10.43 2.26 14.71
CA HIS A 139 11.50 1.61 15.48
C HIS A 139 12.48 2.60 16.11
N ALA A 140 12.79 3.72 15.45
CA ALA A 140 13.60 4.79 16.03
C ALA A 140 12.89 5.48 17.20
N TRP A 141 11.59 5.75 17.07
CA TRP A 141 10.80 6.42 18.12
C TRP A 141 10.62 5.55 19.37
N LEU A 142 10.47 4.22 19.21
CA LEU A 142 10.42 3.28 20.33
C LEU A 142 11.79 3.09 21.04
N ARG A 143 12.91 3.36 20.36
CA ARG A 143 14.24 3.41 21.02
C ARG A 143 14.46 4.71 21.79
N VAL A 144 13.96 5.83 21.28
CA VAL A 144 14.10 7.14 21.95
C VAL A 144 13.20 7.25 23.18
N ARG A 145 12.01 6.63 23.18
CA ARG A 145 11.09 6.63 24.33
C ARG A 145 11.44 5.60 25.43
N ARG A 146 12.49 4.78 25.24
CA ARG A 146 13.04 3.86 26.26
C ARG A 146 14.36 4.36 26.86
N ARG A 147 14.75 5.62 26.61
CA ARG A 147 15.73 6.37 27.39
C ARG A 147 15.01 7.52 28.09
#